data_AF-G4YM32-F1
#
_entry.id   AF-G4YM32-F1
#
_cell.length_a   1.000
_cell.length_b   1.000
_cell.length_c   1.000
_cell.angle_alpha   90.00
_cell.angle_beta   90.00
_cell.angle_gamma   90.00
#
_symmetry.space_group_name_H-M   'P 1'
#
loop_
_entity.id
_entity.type
_entity.pdbx_description
1 polymer ?
#
loop_
_entity_poly.entity_id
_entity_poly.type
_entity_poly.pdbx_seq_one_letter_code
_entity_poly.pdbx_strand_id
1 'polypeptide(L)'
;MTLEDVGATVGEQNLALSLSCSKGWLSLGKQCSGASVSLDGTPDQKKAAVVTLEGPLDALNCAVEKLTYHSKPQENGWDEIQVTLSQGGGSAPSEVDNVANFNSERDSSFAVSKRMRVEIRAINDPPSIGMASMFYAPLRRWVALAGIKITDPDSAEGMLYVSISVRMGRLRVILPHQINANGPMALHPTADGDVSQALEFATTARQAPEIFTRLEYSCDDHYDCSNSQHDYLTVQVDDNGLHGAGCPEVATTTAEIIIVGS
;
A
#
# COMPACT_ATOMS: atom_id res chain seq x y z
N MET A 1 9.97 9.78 24.17
CA MET A 1 11.43 9.91 24.00
C MET A 1 11.88 11.06 24.89
N THR A 2 13.07 11.00 25.48
CA THR A 2 13.63 12.10 26.28
C THR A 2 15.04 12.41 25.78
N LEU A 3 15.34 13.70 25.63
CA LEU A 3 16.62 14.27 25.24
C LEU A 3 17.31 14.80 26.50
N GLU A 4 18.59 14.49 26.64
CA GLU A 4 19.43 14.95 27.73
C GLU A 4 20.71 15.53 27.14
N ASP A 5 21.11 16.69 27.63
CA ASP A 5 22.40 17.31 27.33
C ASP A 5 23.02 17.80 28.65
N VAL A 6 24.26 17.37 28.92
CA VAL A 6 24.95 17.60 30.20
C VAL A 6 25.42 19.07 30.33
N GLY A 7 25.50 19.83 29.23
CA GLY A 7 25.91 21.23 29.18
C GLY A 7 24.75 22.23 29.04
N ALA A 8 23.57 21.80 28.59
CA ALA A 8 22.40 22.65 28.34
C ALA A 8 21.76 23.28 29.60
N THR A 9 22.24 22.92 30.80
CA THR A 9 21.84 23.58 32.05
C THR A 9 22.53 24.94 32.27
N VAL A 10 23.52 25.28 31.43
CA VAL A 10 24.25 26.54 31.49
C VAL A 10 24.01 27.36 30.22
N GLY A 11 22.89 28.10 30.21
CA GLY A 11 22.58 29.11 29.20
C GLY A 11 21.75 28.61 28.01
N GLU A 12 21.07 29.56 27.36
CA GLU A 12 20.14 29.47 26.22
C GLU A 12 20.78 28.84 24.95
N GLN A 13 21.35 27.65 25.06
CA GLN A 13 21.98 26.96 23.95
C GLN A 13 20.88 26.35 23.07
N ASN A 14 20.72 26.90 21.87
CA ASN A 14 19.87 26.30 20.85
C ASN A 14 20.52 25.03 20.32
N LEU A 15 19.76 23.94 20.36
CA LEU A 15 20.11 22.66 19.79
C LEU A 15 19.31 22.47 18.50
N ALA A 16 19.90 21.78 17.53
CA ALA A 16 19.23 21.36 16.30
C ALA A 16 18.98 19.85 16.36
N LEU A 17 17.71 19.46 16.39
CA LEU A 17 17.23 18.09 16.38
C LEU A 17 16.71 17.74 14.98
N SER A 18 17.29 16.74 14.34
CA SER A 18 16.81 16.17 13.07
C SER A 18 16.21 14.79 13.31
N LEU A 19 15.03 14.56 12.74
CA LEU A 19 14.30 13.29 12.79
C LEU A 19 14.00 12.86 11.36
N SER A 20 14.32 11.62 10.98
CA SER A 20 14.01 11.12 9.64
C SER A 20 13.56 9.66 9.63
N CYS A 21 12.60 9.33 8.77
CA CYS A 21 12.12 7.96 8.54
C CYS A 21 11.91 7.66 7.04
N SER A 22 11.78 6.37 6.70
CA SER A 22 11.75 5.93 5.30
C SER A 22 10.39 5.42 4.82
N LYS A 23 9.65 4.72 5.69
CA LYS A 23 8.35 4.09 5.37
C LYS A 23 7.15 4.90 5.85
N GLY A 24 7.38 6.11 6.33
CA GLY A 24 6.34 6.93 6.92
C GLY A 24 6.54 8.42 6.72
N TRP A 25 5.79 9.18 7.49
CA TRP A 25 6.06 10.59 7.77
C TRP A 25 5.86 10.85 9.26
N LEU A 26 6.48 11.92 9.71
CA LEU A 26 6.35 12.43 11.07
C LEU A 26 5.41 13.64 11.06
N SER A 27 4.66 13.77 12.16
CA SER A 27 3.83 14.94 12.44
C SER A 27 4.02 15.35 13.90
N LEU A 28 3.95 16.64 14.16
CA LEU A 28 4.03 17.21 15.50
C LEU A 28 2.63 17.63 15.95
N GLY A 29 2.32 17.39 17.22
CA GLY A 29 1.14 17.98 17.87
C GLY A 29 1.25 19.50 18.05
N LYS A 30 0.41 20.08 18.91
CA LYS A 30 0.42 21.54 19.18
C LYS A 30 1.85 22.04 19.49
N GLN A 31 2.24 23.13 18.82
CA GLN A 31 3.57 23.73 18.93
C GLN A 31 3.97 23.99 20.39
N CYS A 32 5.23 23.67 20.69
CA CYS A 32 5.87 24.00 21.96
C CYS A 32 6.51 25.38 21.82
N SER A 33 6.29 26.24 22.82
CA SER A 33 6.89 27.58 22.84
C SER A 33 8.42 27.46 22.82
N GLY A 34 9.08 28.25 21.97
CA GLY A 34 10.55 28.31 21.90
C GLY A 34 11.21 27.35 20.91
N ALA A 35 10.46 26.46 20.24
CA ALA A 35 10.99 25.63 19.15
C ALA A 35 10.60 26.22 17.78
N SER A 36 11.59 26.40 16.90
CA SER A 36 11.36 26.61 15.47
C SER A 36 11.28 25.24 14.78
N VAL A 37 10.46 25.13 13.74
CA VAL A 37 10.24 23.88 13.00
C VAL A 37 10.53 24.12 11.53
N SER A 38 11.43 23.33 10.98
CA SER A 38 11.61 23.17 9.55
C SER A 38 11.19 21.75 9.14
N LEU A 39 10.44 21.64 8.06
CA LEU A 39 9.92 20.39 7.55
C LEU A 39 10.41 20.23 6.12
N ASP A 40 11.03 19.10 5.81
CA ASP A 40 11.50 18.80 4.46
C ASP A 40 11.09 17.38 4.02
N GLY A 41 10.83 17.24 2.72
CA GLY A 41 10.11 16.12 2.12
C GLY A 41 8.58 16.33 2.08
N THR A 42 7.83 15.41 1.46
CA THR A 42 6.36 15.53 1.37
C THR A 42 5.67 14.17 1.58
N PRO A 43 4.41 14.18 2.08
CA PRO A 43 3.31 14.27 1.10
C PRO A 43 2.60 15.63 1.01
N ASP A 44 2.55 16.46 2.06
CA ASP A 44 1.80 17.74 2.01
C ASP A 44 2.20 18.75 3.13
N GLN A 45 3.49 19.12 3.17
CA GLN A 45 4.18 20.14 4.01
C GLN A 45 4.06 20.11 5.55
N LYS A 46 2.93 19.68 6.14
CA LYS A 46 2.75 19.45 7.60
C LYS A 46 3.09 18.02 8.01
N LYS A 47 3.45 17.19 7.02
CA LYS A 47 3.79 15.78 7.10
C LYS A 47 5.09 15.62 6.33
N ALA A 48 6.17 15.27 7.03
CA ALA A 48 7.49 15.27 6.44
C ALA A 48 8.22 13.97 6.77
N ALA A 49 8.99 13.47 5.81
CA ALA A 49 9.90 12.34 6.04
C ALA A 49 11.13 12.80 6.85
N VAL A 50 11.43 14.11 6.83
CA VAL A 50 12.47 14.75 7.64
C VAL A 50 11.88 15.94 8.40
N VAL A 51 12.10 15.98 9.71
CA VAL A 51 11.68 17.07 10.60
C VAL A 51 12.92 17.61 11.31
N THR A 52 13.17 18.91 11.17
CA THR A 52 14.23 19.60 11.91
C THR A 52 13.62 20.60 12.89
N LEU A 53 14.03 20.52 14.14
CA LEU A 53 13.59 21.37 15.22
C LEU A 53 14.80 22.10 15.80
N GLU A 54 14.69 23.41 16.00
CA GLU A 54 15.72 24.17 16.69
C GLU A 54 15.13 24.86 17.91
N GLY A 55 15.84 24.81 19.05
CA GLY A 55 15.40 25.47 20.26
C GLY A 55 16.09 24.95 21.51
N PRO A 56 15.68 25.43 22.69
CA PRO A 56 16.19 24.95 23.96
C PRO A 56 15.73 23.51 24.24
N LEU A 57 16.48 22.80 25.09
CA LEU A 57 16.28 21.37 25.36
C LEU A 57 14.86 21.05 25.86
N ASP A 58 14.25 21.93 26.65
CA ASP A 58 12.89 21.78 27.17
C ASP A 58 11.83 21.87 26.06
N ALA A 59 11.96 22.82 25.15
CA ALA A 59 11.09 22.97 23.99
C ALA A 59 11.20 21.77 23.04
N LEU A 60 12.41 21.26 22.82
CA LEU A 60 12.65 20.05 22.03
C LEU A 60 12.06 18.80 22.69
N ASN A 61 12.22 18.64 24.01
CA ASN A 61 11.62 17.55 24.78
C ASN A 61 10.08 17.57 24.69
N CYS A 62 9.46 18.75 24.84
CA CYS A 62 8.03 18.94 24.63
C CYS A 62 7.59 18.54 23.20
N ALA A 63 8.40 18.85 22.18
CA ALA A 63 8.08 18.54 20.80
C ALA A 63 8.13 17.03 20.51
N VAL A 64 9.16 16.33 21.00
CA VAL A 64 9.29 14.87 20.78
C VAL A 64 8.26 14.05 21.56
N GLU A 65 7.73 14.55 22.69
CA GLU A 65 6.59 13.95 23.38
C GLU A 65 5.32 13.93 22.54
N LYS A 66 5.18 14.89 21.61
CA LYS A 66 4.01 15.05 20.74
C LYS A 66 4.26 14.57 19.32
N LEU A 67 5.38 13.90 19.08
CA LEU A 67 5.74 13.33 17.79
C LEU A 67 4.85 12.13 17.49
N THR A 68 4.19 12.16 16.35
CA THR A 68 3.38 11.04 15.85
C THR A 68 3.97 10.55 14.54
N TYR A 69 4.28 9.25 14.49
CA TYR A 69 4.65 8.54 13.27
C TYR A 69 3.40 8.03 12.56
N HIS A 70 3.37 8.14 11.24
CA HIS A 70 2.35 7.56 10.39
C HIS A 70 3.04 6.75 9.30
N SER A 71 2.66 5.49 9.13
CA SER A 71 3.12 4.69 8.00
C SER A 71 2.51 5.20 6.70
N LYS A 72 3.24 5.03 5.59
CA LYS A 72 2.66 5.24 4.26
C LYS A 72 1.63 4.16 3.97
N PRO A 73 0.63 4.43 3.10
CA PRO A 73 -0.26 3.39 2.60
C PRO A 73 0.56 2.21 2.07
N GLN A 74 0.12 0.99 2.34
CA GLN A 74 0.73 -0.25 1.84
C GLN A 74 2.15 -0.55 2.38
N GLU A 75 2.66 0.21 3.36
CA GLU A 75 3.92 -0.13 4.02
C GLU A 75 3.72 -1.11 5.17
N ASN A 76 4.65 -2.05 5.33
CA ASN A 76 4.68 -2.99 6.44
C ASN A 76 6.12 -3.35 6.86
N GLY A 77 6.24 -4.07 7.96
CA GLY A 77 7.52 -4.47 8.55
C GLY A 77 8.20 -3.37 9.35
N TRP A 78 9.52 -3.48 9.53
CA TRP A 78 10.28 -2.53 10.34
C TRP A 78 10.60 -1.25 9.57
N ASP A 79 10.44 -0.10 10.23
CA ASP A 79 11.00 1.20 9.86
C ASP A 79 11.93 1.71 10.98
N GLU A 80 12.78 2.67 10.64
CA GLU A 80 13.74 3.29 11.55
C GLU A 80 13.55 4.81 11.55
N ILE A 81 13.25 5.38 12.71
CA ILE A 81 13.36 6.82 12.93
C ILE A 81 14.79 7.10 13.38
N GLN A 82 15.58 7.73 12.53
CA GLN A 82 16.89 8.26 12.87
C GLN A 82 16.71 9.59 13.58
N VAL A 83 17.38 9.73 14.72
CA VAL A 83 17.29 10.91 15.58
C VAL A 83 18.68 11.46 15.79
N THR A 84 18.94 12.65 15.29
CA THR A 84 20.23 13.33 15.44
C THR A 84 20.03 14.62 16.21
N LEU A 85 20.70 14.74 17.36
CA LEU A 85 20.76 15.99 18.12
C LEU A 85 22.13 16.60 17.90
N SER A 86 22.17 17.88 17.52
CA SER A 86 23.40 18.61 17.26
C SER A 86 23.42 19.96 17.97
N GLN A 87 24.59 20.37 18.41
CA GLN A 87 24.81 21.69 18.98
C GLN A 87 25.46 22.58 17.92
N GLY A 88 24.79 23.68 17.57
CA GLY A 88 25.41 24.74 16.79
C GLY A 88 26.46 25.44 17.66
N GLY A 89 27.70 25.52 17.18
CA GLY A 89 28.74 26.31 17.84
C GLY A 89 28.29 27.77 17.89
N GLY A 90 27.81 28.22 19.04
CA GLY A 90 27.46 29.61 19.25
C GLY A 90 28.68 30.48 18.99
N SER A 91 28.60 31.37 18.00
CA SER A 91 29.57 32.45 17.87
C SER A 91 29.54 33.26 19.16
N ALA A 92 30.58 33.16 19.97
CA ALA A 92 30.82 34.13 21.02
C ALA A 92 30.92 35.53 20.36
N PRO A 93 30.37 36.58 20.98
CA PRO A 93 30.43 37.92 20.40
C PRO A 93 31.90 38.33 20.28
N SER A 94 32.31 38.70 19.06
CA SER A 94 33.65 39.21 18.78
C SER A 94 33.80 40.63 19.32
N GLU A 95 34.92 40.81 20.03
CA GLU A 95 35.64 42.06 20.36
C GLU A 95 34.95 42.97 21.40
N VAL A 96 35.57 43.28 22.55
CA VAL A 96 36.93 43.82 22.71
C VAL A 96 37.46 43.46 24.11
N ASP A 97 38.65 42.86 24.23
CA ASP A 97 39.84 43.55 24.78
C ASP A 97 41.11 42.67 24.69
N ASN A 98 42.24 43.34 24.45
CA ASN A 98 43.53 42.77 24.07
C ASN A 98 44.31 42.16 25.24
N VAL A 99 44.51 40.83 25.32
CA VAL A 99 45.77 40.18 25.79
C VAL A 99 45.88 38.75 25.23
N ALA A 100 47.06 38.40 24.72
CA ALA A 100 47.44 37.12 24.13
C ALA A 100 47.07 35.84 24.94
N ASN A 101 46.56 34.79 24.27
CA ASN A 101 46.88 33.39 24.58
C ASN A 101 46.22 32.34 23.64
N PHE A 102 47.04 31.39 23.19
CA PHE A 102 46.80 29.95 22.95
C PHE A 102 45.47 29.43 22.35
N ASN A 103 45.63 28.78 21.19
CA ASN A 103 45.02 27.52 20.74
C ASN A 103 43.48 27.33 20.72
N SER A 104 43.07 26.78 19.58
CA SER A 104 41.82 26.08 19.26
C SER A 104 40.62 26.97 18.89
N GLU A 105 40.53 27.27 17.59
CA GLU A 105 39.26 27.13 16.87
C GLU A 105 38.78 25.69 17.07
N ARG A 106 38.18 25.41 18.23
CA ARG A 106 37.52 24.15 18.47
C ARG A 106 36.16 24.32 17.81
N ASP A 107 36.06 23.83 16.58
CA ASP A 107 34.78 23.46 15.97
C ASP A 107 34.09 22.48 16.94
N SER A 108 33.36 23.04 17.91
CA SER A 108 32.69 22.30 18.98
C SER A 108 31.26 21.98 18.55
N SER A 109 31.10 21.55 17.30
CA SER A 109 29.86 20.95 16.82
C SER A 109 29.81 19.50 17.31
N PHE A 110 29.03 19.25 18.35
CA PHE A 110 28.75 17.90 18.83
C PHE A 110 27.45 17.43 18.20
N ALA A 111 27.46 16.25 17.58
CA ALA A 111 26.27 15.59 17.05
C ALA A 111 26.18 14.15 17.59
N VAL A 112 25.03 13.79 18.14
CA VAL A 112 24.73 12.44 18.64
C VAL A 112 23.54 11.90 17.87
N SER A 113 23.66 10.66 17.38
CA SER A 113 22.59 9.99 16.65
C SER A 113 22.12 8.72 17.35
N LYS A 114 20.80 8.53 17.40
CA LYS A 114 20.13 7.30 17.87
C LYS A 114 19.09 6.84 16.85
N ARG A 115 18.65 5.60 17.01
CA ARG A 115 17.67 4.95 16.14
C ARG A 115 16.53 4.43 16.97
N MET A 116 15.30 4.68 16.52
CA MET A 116 14.09 4.13 17.12
C MET A 116 13.42 3.21 16.09
N ARG A 117 13.18 1.96 16.49
CA ARG A 117 12.51 0.98 15.62
C ARG A 117 11.00 1.09 15.76
N VAL A 118 10.32 1.08 14.63
CA VAL A 118 8.85 1.06 14.54
C VAL A 118 8.45 -0.21 13.78
N GLU A 119 7.57 -1.01 14.37
CA GLU A 119 6.95 -2.15 13.69
C GLU A 119 5.64 -1.67 13.05
N ILE A 120 5.57 -1.74 11.71
CA ILE A 120 4.35 -1.49 10.95
C ILE A 120 3.71 -2.84 10.67
N ARG A 121 2.53 -3.08 11.24
CA ARG A 121 1.79 -4.33 11.04
C ARG A 121 0.96 -4.22 9.77
N ALA A 122 1.11 -5.19 8.88
CA ALA A 122 0.25 -5.30 7.71
C ALA A 122 -1.20 -5.58 8.14
N ILE A 123 -2.14 -5.06 7.36
CA ILE A 123 -3.59 -5.34 7.44
C ILE A 123 -3.95 -5.82 6.03
N ASN A 124 -4.79 -6.85 5.95
CA ASN A 124 -5.29 -7.38 4.67
C ASN A 124 -6.16 -6.31 3.97
N ASP A 125 -5.86 -6.01 2.71
CA ASP A 125 -6.65 -5.14 1.83
C ASP A 125 -7.47 -5.99 0.84
N PRO A 126 -8.71 -5.57 0.51
CA PRO A 126 -9.59 -6.36 -0.33
C PRO A 126 -9.08 -6.45 -1.78
N PRO A 127 -9.45 -7.52 -2.50
CA PRO A 127 -9.20 -7.60 -3.92
C PRO A 127 -10.02 -6.55 -4.69
N SER A 128 -9.63 -6.31 -5.94
CA SER A 128 -10.31 -5.38 -6.83
C SER A 128 -10.53 -6.02 -8.20
N ILE A 129 -11.73 -5.83 -8.76
CA ILE A 129 -12.16 -6.42 -10.04
C ILE A 129 -12.41 -5.30 -11.03
N GLY A 130 -11.59 -5.25 -12.09
CA GLY A 130 -11.79 -4.36 -13.23
C GLY A 130 -12.43 -5.11 -14.40
N MET A 131 -13.61 -4.70 -14.84
CA MET A 131 -14.26 -5.21 -16.04
C MET A 131 -15.26 -4.20 -16.62
N ALA A 132 -15.77 -4.46 -17.83
CA ALA A 132 -16.86 -3.68 -18.39
C ALA A 132 -18.16 -3.89 -17.59
N SER A 133 -19.03 -2.88 -17.53
CA SER A 133 -20.37 -3.01 -16.93
C SER A 133 -21.35 -3.76 -17.83
N MET A 134 -21.01 -3.96 -19.11
CA MET A 134 -21.86 -4.56 -20.13
C MET A 134 -21.03 -5.32 -21.16
N PHE A 135 -21.55 -6.47 -21.57
CA PHE A 135 -21.05 -7.32 -22.65
C PHE A 135 -22.18 -7.59 -23.66
N TYR A 136 -21.79 -7.96 -24.88
CA TYR A 136 -22.71 -8.38 -25.94
C TYR A 136 -22.39 -9.81 -26.35
N ALA A 137 -23.41 -10.67 -26.38
CA ALA A 137 -23.26 -12.06 -26.74
C ALA A 137 -24.17 -12.43 -27.91
N PRO A 138 -23.62 -12.94 -29.04
CA PRO A 138 -24.45 -13.48 -30.11
C PRO A 138 -25.21 -14.72 -29.64
N LEU A 139 -26.49 -14.79 -29.98
CA LEU A 139 -27.33 -15.94 -29.69
C LEU A 139 -26.74 -17.22 -30.33
N ARG A 140 -26.72 -18.33 -29.58
CA ARG A 140 -26.22 -19.66 -29.99
C ARG A 140 -24.74 -19.72 -30.39
N ARG A 141 -23.93 -18.72 -30.04
CA ARG A 141 -22.51 -18.67 -30.39
C ARG A 141 -21.66 -18.33 -29.16
N TRP A 142 -20.50 -18.96 -29.09
CA TRP A 142 -19.49 -18.61 -28.11
C TRP A 142 -18.87 -17.25 -28.42
N VAL A 143 -18.69 -16.42 -27.39
CA VAL A 143 -17.99 -15.14 -27.44
C VAL A 143 -17.06 -15.01 -26.24
N ALA A 144 -15.89 -14.40 -26.44
CA ALA A 144 -14.97 -14.10 -25.34
C ALA A 144 -15.47 -12.91 -24.51
N LEU A 145 -15.46 -13.06 -23.18
CA LEU A 145 -15.71 -11.98 -22.22
C LEU A 145 -14.39 -11.29 -21.86
N ALA A 146 -13.87 -10.46 -22.78
CA ALA A 146 -12.57 -9.83 -22.64
C ALA A 146 -12.56 -8.66 -21.64
N GLY A 147 -11.38 -8.34 -21.11
CA GLY A 147 -11.17 -7.13 -20.30
C GLY A 147 -11.45 -7.27 -18.81
N ILE A 148 -11.68 -8.50 -18.32
CA ILE A 148 -11.73 -8.80 -16.89
C ILE A 148 -10.30 -8.86 -16.32
N LYS A 149 -10.07 -8.18 -15.20
CA LYS A 149 -8.80 -8.12 -14.47
C LYS A 149 -9.08 -8.18 -12.98
N ILE A 150 -8.20 -8.84 -12.25
CA ILE A 150 -8.22 -8.85 -10.78
C ILE A 150 -6.86 -8.37 -10.27
N THR A 151 -6.87 -7.56 -9.22
CA THR A 151 -5.67 -7.09 -8.53
C THR A 151 -5.92 -7.09 -7.03
N ASP A 152 -4.88 -7.37 -6.27
CA ASP A 152 -4.95 -7.43 -4.82
C ASP A 152 -3.58 -6.98 -4.28
N PRO A 153 -3.51 -5.90 -3.46
CA PRO A 153 -2.25 -5.33 -2.98
C PRO A 153 -1.39 -6.30 -2.19
N ASP A 154 -2.02 -7.24 -1.48
CA ASP A 154 -1.39 -8.17 -0.57
C ASP A 154 -1.07 -9.53 -1.20
N SER A 155 -1.68 -9.81 -2.35
CA SER A 155 -1.64 -11.14 -2.96
C SER A 155 -0.25 -11.65 -3.28
N ALA A 156 0.71 -10.81 -3.68
CA ALA A 156 2.05 -11.24 -4.14
C ALA A 156 2.00 -12.50 -5.04
N GLU A 157 2.47 -13.65 -4.55
CA GLU A 157 2.38 -14.98 -5.22
C GLU A 157 1.35 -15.92 -4.55
N GLY A 158 0.55 -15.39 -3.64
CA GLY A 158 -0.57 -16.03 -2.96
C GLY A 158 -1.74 -16.30 -3.90
N MET A 159 -2.59 -17.24 -3.47
CA MET A 159 -3.70 -17.75 -4.26
C MET A 159 -4.98 -16.99 -3.92
N LEU A 160 -5.58 -16.39 -4.93
CA LEU A 160 -6.93 -15.85 -4.91
C LEU A 160 -7.92 -16.95 -5.32
N TYR A 161 -9.08 -17.00 -4.66
CA TYR A 161 -10.18 -17.88 -5.04
C TYR A 161 -11.20 -17.09 -5.85
N VAL A 162 -11.42 -17.53 -7.09
CA VAL A 162 -12.29 -16.83 -8.04
C VAL A 162 -13.50 -17.70 -8.34
N SER A 163 -14.69 -17.10 -8.24
CA SER A 163 -15.94 -17.66 -8.72
C SER A 163 -16.51 -16.76 -9.81
N ILE A 164 -16.80 -17.32 -10.97
CA ILE A 164 -17.42 -16.63 -12.11
C ILE A 164 -18.73 -17.34 -12.40
N SER A 165 -19.85 -16.63 -12.36
CA SER A 165 -21.15 -17.20 -12.63
C SER A 165 -22.00 -16.36 -13.56
N VAL A 166 -22.93 -17.01 -14.25
CA VAL A 166 -24.00 -16.41 -15.04
C VAL A 166 -25.34 -16.95 -14.58
N ARG A 167 -26.43 -16.21 -14.80
CA ARG A 167 -27.76 -16.64 -14.33
C ARG A 167 -28.43 -17.61 -15.30
N MET A 168 -28.21 -17.43 -16.60
CA MET A 168 -28.89 -18.20 -17.63
C MET A 168 -27.94 -19.00 -18.49
N GLY A 169 -27.03 -18.35 -19.23
CA GLY A 169 -26.17 -19.03 -20.17
C GLY A 169 -25.11 -19.91 -19.51
N ARG A 170 -24.04 -20.19 -20.23
CA ARG A 170 -22.96 -21.03 -19.75
C ARG A 170 -21.60 -20.45 -20.08
N LEU A 171 -20.65 -20.78 -19.24
CA LEU A 171 -19.27 -20.35 -19.31
C LEU A 171 -18.38 -21.53 -19.64
N ARG A 172 -17.25 -21.26 -20.27
CA ARG A 172 -16.13 -22.19 -20.39
C ARG A 172 -14.80 -21.44 -20.43
N VAL A 173 -13.73 -22.16 -20.11
CA VAL A 173 -12.36 -21.72 -20.33
C VAL A 173 -11.60 -22.85 -21.02
N ILE A 174 -10.91 -22.54 -22.12
CA ILE A 174 -10.09 -23.51 -22.85
C ILE A 174 -8.62 -23.09 -22.71
N LEU A 175 -7.89 -23.74 -21.79
CA LEU A 175 -6.47 -23.52 -21.60
C LEU A 175 -5.64 -24.47 -22.48
N PRO A 176 -4.43 -24.08 -22.94
CA PRO A 176 -3.53 -24.99 -23.59
C PRO A 176 -2.88 -25.92 -22.55
N HIS A 177 -2.68 -27.18 -22.90
CA HIS A 177 -2.11 -28.26 -22.07
C HIS A 177 -0.71 -27.99 -21.43
N GLN A 178 -0.12 -26.81 -21.61
CA GLN A 178 1.28 -26.50 -21.25
C GLN A 178 1.46 -25.33 -20.26
N ILE A 179 0.39 -24.76 -19.69
CA ILE A 179 0.56 -23.72 -18.65
C ILE A 179 1.00 -24.33 -17.29
N ASN A 180 1.01 -25.66 -17.18
CA ASN A 180 1.40 -26.41 -15.98
C ASN A 180 2.92 -26.41 -15.68
N ALA A 181 3.76 -25.66 -16.40
CA ALA A 181 5.20 -25.71 -16.21
C ALA A 181 5.69 -25.09 -14.89
N ASN A 182 4.92 -24.19 -14.24
CA ASN A 182 5.45 -23.33 -13.16
C ASN A 182 4.65 -23.26 -11.83
N GLY A 183 3.64 -24.10 -11.55
CA GLY A 183 2.90 -24.09 -10.25
C GLY A 183 1.44 -23.60 -10.32
N PRO A 184 0.67 -23.70 -9.21
CA PRO A 184 -0.66 -24.30 -9.23
C PRO A 184 -1.72 -23.46 -9.97
N MET A 185 -2.26 -24.05 -11.04
CA MET A 185 -3.67 -23.90 -11.38
C MET A 185 -4.36 -25.22 -10.98
N ALA A 186 -5.07 -25.21 -9.86
CA ALA A 186 -6.13 -26.18 -9.65
C ALA A 186 -7.42 -25.50 -10.11
N LEU A 187 -7.76 -25.72 -11.37
CA LEU A 187 -9.13 -25.57 -11.81
C LEU A 187 -9.88 -26.73 -11.14
N HIS A 188 -10.54 -26.45 -10.01
CA HIS A 188 -11.56 -27.36 -9.50
C HIS A 188 -12.53 -27.58 -10.67
N PRO A 189 -13.00 -28.81 -10.93
CA PRO A 189 -13.11 -29.49 -12.25
C PRO A 189 -13.80 -28.79 -13.44
N THR A 190 -14.26 -27.56 -13.31
CA THR A 190 -14.93 -26.77 -14.35
C THR A 190 -14.03 -26.19 -15.45
N ALA A 191 -12.71 -26.40 -15.44
CA ALA A 191 -11.87 -25.89 -16.52
C ALA A 191 -10.83 -26.92 -17.01
N ASP A 192 -11.34 -27.84 -17.81
CA ASP A 192 -10.66 -28.39 -18.97
C ASP A 192 -11.70 -28.64 -20.08
N GLY A 193 -12.31 -27.55 -20.58
CA GLY A 193 -13.38 -27.63 -21.58
C GLY A 193 -14.78 -27.96 -21.04
N ASP A 194 -14.92 -28.12 -19.72
CA ASP A 194 -16.22 -28.22 -19.06
C ASP A 194 -17.03 -26.93 -19.21
N VAL A 195 -18.35 -27.11 -19.29
CA VAL A 195 -19.30 -26.05 -19.58
C VAL A 195 -20.28 -25.97 -18.41
N SER A 196 -20.32 -24.83 -17.73
CA SER A 196 -21.11 -24.65 -16.50
C SER A 196 -21.64 -23.22 -16.39
N GLN A 197 -22.72 -23.02 -15.62
CA GLN A 197 -23.18 -21.67 -15.27
C GLN A 197 -22.26 -21.01 -14.23
N ALA A 198 -21.42 -21.78 -13.54
CA ALA A 198 -20.43 -21.31 -12.59
C ALA A 198 -19.09 -22.01 -12.79
N LEU A 199 -18.00 -21.22 -12.79
CA LEU A 199 -16.61 -21.67 -12.81
C LEU A 199 -15.93 -21.25 -11.51
N GLU A 200 -15.23 -22.16 -10.87
CA GLU A 200 -14.52 -21.90 -9.61
C GLU A 200 -13.07 -22.39 -9.72
N PHE A 201 -12.13 -21.51 -9.38
CA PHE A 201 -10.71 -21.83 -9.47
C PHE A 201 -9.86 -20.99 -8.52
N ALA A 202 -8.69 -21.52 -8.20
CA ALA A 202 -7.66 -20.77 -7.50
C ALA A 202 -6.58 -20.31 -8.48
N THR A 203 -6.14 -19.06 -8.39
CA THR A 203 -5.12 -18.48 -9.27
C THR A 203 -4.30 -17.41 -8.54
N THR A 204 -3.11 -17.09 -9.05
CA THR A 204 -2.40 -15.87 -8.62
C THR A 204 -2.86 -14.67 -9.44
N ALA A 205 -2.69 -13.46 -8.90
CA ALA A 205 -2.96 -12.22 -9.65
C ALA A 205 -2.18 -12.14 -10.98
N ARG A 206 -0.99 -12.77 -11.03
CA ARG A 206 -0.15 -12.87 -12.23
C ARG A 206 -0.73 -13.79 -13.30
N GLN A 207 -1.35 -14.90 -12.90
CA GLN A 207 -1.88 -15.93 -13.82
C GLN A 207 -3.32 -15.64 -14.27
N ALA A 208 -4.12 -14.96 -13.46
CA ALA A 208 -5.52 -14.68 -13.75
C ALA A 208 -5.80 -14.09 -15.15
N PRO A 209 -4.97 -13.18 -15.72
CA PRO A 209 -5.16 -12.68 -17.08
C PRO A 209 -5.16 -13.79 -18.15
N GLU A 210 -4.41 -14.87 -17.96
CA GLU A 210 -4.36 -15.99 -18.91
C GLU A 210 -5.68 -16.78 -18.94
N ILE A 211 -6.37 -16.85 -17.80
CA ILE A 211 -7.69 -17.48 -17.67
C ILE A 211 -8.77 -16.56 -18.28
N PHE A 212 -8.79 -15.28 -17.88
CA PHE A 212 -9.83 -14.34 -18.33
C PHE A 212 -9.79 -14.07 -19.84
N THR A 213 -8.61 -14.09 -20.47
CA THR A 213 -8.50 -13.94 -21.93
C THR A 213 -9.13 -15.10 -22.71
N ARG A 214 -9.42 -16.22 -22.04
CA ARG A 214 -10.00 -17.45 -22.62
C ARG A 214 -11.39 -17.76 -22.06
N LEU A 215 -11.93 -16.88 -21.21
CA LEU A 215 -13.29 -17.00 -20.71
C LEU A 215 -14.27 -16.71 -21.83
N GLU A 216 -15.12 -17.69 -22.14
CA GLU A 216 -16.16 -17.56 -23.14
C GLU A 216 -17.54 -17.79 -22.55
N TYR A 217 -18.52 -17.11 -23.12
CA TYR A 217 -19.94 -17.24 -22.82
C TYR A 217 -20.72 -17.69 -24.04
N SER A 218 -21.75 -18.49 -23.83
CA SER A 218 -22.76 -18.81 -24.84
C SER A 218 -24.12 -18.95 -24.17
N CYS A 219 -25.17 -18.58 -24.89
CA CYS A 219 -26.54 -18.90 -24.52
C CYS A 219 -27.34 -19.35 -25.73
N ASP A 220 -28.19 -20.36 -25.54
CA ASP A 220 -29.04 -20.94 -26.58
C ASP A 220 -30.41 -21.34 -26.00
N ASP A 221 -31.24 -21.95 -26.84
CA ASP A 221 -32.61 -22.33 -26.49
C ASP A 221 -32.68 -23.30 -25.28
N HIS A 222 -31.60 -24.03 -24.93
CA HIS A 222 -31.59 -24.89 -23.75
C HIS A 222 -31.66 -24.09 -22.44
N TYR A 223 -31.21 -22.84 -22.48
CA TYR A 223 -31.20 -21.90 -21.36
C TYR A 223 -32.23 -20.78 -21.55
N ASP A 224 -33.27 -21.04 -22.36
CA ASP A 224 -34.36 -20.11 -22.66
C ASP A 224 -33.90 -18.73 -23.16
N CYS A 225 -32.80 -18.71 -23.93
CA CYS A 225 -32.23 -17.48 -24.44
C CYS A 225 -32.84 -17.02 -25.77
N SER A 226 -33.14 -15.72 -25.84
CA SER A 226 -33.78 -15.05 -26.97
C SER A 226 -33.09 -13.72 -27.29
N ASN A 227 -33.40 -13.13 -28.44
CA ASN A 227 -32.84 -11.84 -28.84
C ASN A 227 -33.27 -10.72 -27.89
N SER A 228 -32.33 -9.82 -27.55
CA SER A 228 -32.49 -8.70 -26.62
C SER A 228 -32.78 -9.12 -25.18
N GLN A 229 -32.47 -10.36 -24.83
CA GLN A 229 -32.55 -10.84 -23.45
C GLN A 229 -31.28 -10.48 -22.67
N HIS A 230 -31.43 -10.33 -21.36
CA HIS A 230 -30.39 -9.83 -20.46
C HIS A 230 -29.98 -10.93 -19.48
N ASP A 231 -28.72 -11.32 -19.52
CA ASP A 231 -28.07 -12.19 -18.52
C ASP A 231 -27.10 -11.35 -17.66
N TYR A 232 -26.57 -11.93 -16.60
CA TYR A 232 -25.70 -11.23 -15.66
C TYR A 232 -24.48 -12.08 -15.31
N LEU A 233 -23.30 -11.59 -15.68
CA LEU A 233 -22.03 -12.13 -15.21
C LEU A 233 -21.75 -11.61 -13.80
N THR A 234 -21.50 -12.49 -12.86
CA THR A 234 -21.00 -12.14 -11.53
C THR A 234 -19.61 -12.73 -11.37
N VAL A 235 -18.64 -11.87 -11.05
CA VAL A 235 -17.27 -12.26 -10.69
C VAL A 235 -17.10 -11.97 -9.21
N GLN A 236 -16.67 -12.97 -8.45
CA GLN A 236 -16.31 -12.86 -7.05
C GLN A 236 -14.87 -13.32 -6.86
N VAL A 237 -14.10 -12.57 -6.08
CA VAL A 237 -12.71 -12.87 -5.74
C VAL A 237 -12.57 -12.81 -4.23
N ASP A 238 -12.08 -13.89 -3.64
CA ASP A 238 -11.74 -14.01 -2.22
C ASP A 238 -10.22 -14.08 -2.10
N ASP A 239 -9.65 -13.20 -1.29
CA ASP A 239 -8.21 -13.09 -1.07
C ASP A 239 -7.65 -14.13 -0.10
N ASN A 240 -8.48 -14.97 0.51
CA ASN A 240 -8.09 -15.98 1.48
C ASN A 240 -7.30 -15.43 2.68
N GLY A 241 -7.47 -14.14 3.01
CA GLY A 241 -6.77 -13.44 4.09
C GLY A 241 -5.27 -13.33 3.84
N LEU A 242 -4.88 -13.08 2.60
CA LEU A 242 -3.48 -12.95 2.21
C LEU A 242 -2.85 -11.73 2.89
N HIS A 243 -1.92 -11.99 3.81
CA HIS A 243 -1.10 -11.00 4.54
C HIS A 243 -1.79 -10.17 5.64
N GLY A 244 -0.99 -9.84 6.65
CA GLY A 244 -1.41 -8.97 7.74
C GLY A 244 -2.38 -9.61 8.73
N ALA A 245 -2.94 -8.76 9.59
CA ALA A 245 -4.07 -9.11 10.43
C ALA A 245 -5.37 -8.79 9.67
N GLY A 246 -6.32 -9.73 9.67
CA GLY A 246 -7.59 -9.58 8.98
C GLY A 246 -8.27 -10.93 8.81
N CYS A 247 -9.58 -10.91 8.54
CA CYS A 247 -10.26 -12.06 7.96
C CYS A 247 -10.09 -12.01 6.43
N PRO A 248 -10.34 -13.11 5.72
CA PRO A 248 -10.46 -13.07 4.27
C PRO A 248 -11.45 -11.99 3.83
N GLU A 249 -11.06 -11.20 2.84
CA GLU A 249 -11.92 -10.20 2.22
C GLU A 249 -12.30 -10.61 0.80
N VAL A 250 -13.47 -10.11 0.38
CA VAL A 250 -14.12 -10.54 -0.86
C VAL A 250 -14.53 -9.32 -1.67
N ALA A 251 -14.22 -9.33 -2.96
CA ALA A 251 -14.74 -8.40 -3.94
C ALA A 251 -15.73 -9.09 -4.86
N THR A 252 -16.81 -8.40 -5.20
CA THR A 252 -17.82 -8.88 -6.14
C THR A 252 -18.19 -7.78 -7.12
N THR A 253 -18.16 -8.09 -8.42
CA THR A 253 -18.61 -7.18 -9.48
C THR A 253 -19.56 -7.92 -10.40
N THR A 254 -20.62 -7.23 -10.85
CA THR A 254 -21.59 -7.75 -11.82
C THR A 254 -21.56 -6.93 -13.10
N ALA A 255 -21.70 -7.62 -14.23
CA ALA A 255 -21.87 -7.01 -15.55
C ALA A 255 -23.09 -7.60 -16.26
N GLU A 256 -23.78 -6.77 -17.03
CA GLU A 256 -24.88 -7.22 -17.87
C GLU A 256 -24.34 -7.89 -19.15
N ILE A 257 -24.99 -8.95 -19.61
CA ILE A 257 -24.74 -9.56 -20.92
C ILE A 257 -26.02 -9.40 -21.74
N ILE A 258 -25.95 -8.61 -22.81
CA ILE A 258 -27.06 -8.45 -23.75
C ILE A 258 -26.92 -9.50 -24.84
N ILE A 259 -27.91 -10.38 -24.94
CA ILE A 259 -27.98 -11.41 -25.98
C ILE A 259 -28.50 -10.77 -27.24
N VAL A 260 -27.71 -10.78 -28.31
CA VAL A 260 -28.07 -10.20 -29.60
C VAL A 260 -28.38 -11.32 -30.59
N GLY A 261 -29.56 -11.24 -31.20
CA GLY A 261 -29.96 -12.08 -32.31
C GLY A 261 -29.10 -11.79 -33.53
N SER A 262 -28.71 -12.84 -34.22
CA SER A 262 -28.05 -12.77 -35.53
C SER A 262 -28.98 -12.23 -36.61
#